data_AF-A0A4U6XN74-F1
#
_entry.id   AF-A0A4U6XN74-F1
#
_cell.length_a   1.000
_cell.length_b   1.000
_cell.length_c   1.000
_cell.angle_alpha   90.00
_cell.angle_beta   90.00
_cell.angle_gamma   90.00
#
_symmetry.space_group_name_H-M   'P 1'
#
loop_
_entity.id
_entity.type
_entity.pdbx_description
1 polymer ?
#
loop_
_entity_poly.entity_id
_entity_poly.type
_entity_poly.pdbx_seq_one_letter_code
_entity_poly.pdbx_strand_id
1 'polypeptide(L)'
;MRFRFHTVIVPVPAIFAAAVTAGASGPDAGIMSALEARPNYCGTNGVAGGQCAEAFEQIDCNGHRVSLIIPDCSRACNKVAEKPVRSLKVSGDGNVGSTVTCYMYSDENCNAEVRRSNAVSQSWQRQCLAPEGQDVKSWKCLKGC
;
A
#
# COMPACT_ATOMS: atom_id res chain seq x y z
N MET A 1 25.11 -63.27 16.85
CA MET A 1 24.95 -62.66 15.51
C MET A 1 25.57 -61.27 15.52
N ARG A 2 26.55 -61.02 14.66
CA ARG A 2 27.30 -59.76 14.56
C ARG A 2 26.57 -58.81 13.61
N PHE A 3 26.08 -57.67 14.08
CA PHE A 3 25.50 -56.63 13.22
C PHE A 3 26.63 -55.79 12.63
N ARG A 4 26.84 -55.90 11.31
CA ARG A 4 27.74 -55.05 10.52
C ARG A 4 27.03 -53.74 10.20
N PHE A 5 27.50 -52.63 10.75
CA PHE A 5 27.11 -51.29 10.31
C PHE A 5 27.65 -51.04 8.91
N HIS A 6 26.76 -50.79 7.95
CA HIS A 6 27.10 -50.35 6.60
C HIS A 6 26.92 -48.84 6.53
N THR A 7 28.02 -48.12 6.45
CA THR A 7 28.07 -46.68 6.20
C THR A 7 27.61 -46.41 4.78
N VAL A 8 26.50 -45.70 4.59
CA VAL A 8 26.02 -45.24 3.28
C VAL A 8 26.51 -43.81 3.06
N ILE A 9 27.36 -43.63 2.05
CA ILE A 9 27.90 -42.33 1.62
C ILE A 9 26.92 -41.75 0.59
N VAL A 10 26.40 -40.55 0.85
CA VAL A 10 25.52 -39.81 -0.08
C VAL A 10 26.37 -38.80 -0.86
N PRO A 11 26.30 -38.73 -2.21
CA PRO A 11 26.99 -37.70 -2.97
C PRO A 11 26.17 -36.40 -3.01
N VAL A 12 26.80 -35.29 -2.63
CA VAL A 12 26.27 -33.92 -2.75
C VAL A 12 26.73 -33.33 -4.09
N PRO A 13 25.86 -32.77 -4.94
CA PRO A 13 26.29 -32.06 -6.14
C PRO A 13 26.82 -30.66 -5.77
N ALA A 14 28.06 -30.37 -6.15
CA ALA A 14 28.68 -29.05 -6.04
C ALA A 14 28.24 -28.17 -7.22
N ILE A 15 27.57 -27.05 -6.93
CA ILE A 15 27.23 -26.04 -7.93
C ILE A 15 28.24 -24.88 -7.79
N PHE A 16 29.00 -24.64 -8.86
CA PHE A 16 29.85 -23.47 -9.01
C PHE A 16 29.00 -22.21 -9.19
N ALA A 17 29.29 -21.15 -8.44
CA ALA A 17 28.83 -19.80 -8.74
C ALA A 17 30.01 -18.83 -8.65
N ALA A 18 30.33 -18.22 -9.79
CA ALA A 18 31.37 -17.22 -9.94
C ALA A 18 30.97 -15.90 -9.25
N ALA A 19 31.84 -15.38 -8.39
CA ALA A 19 31.71 -14.03 -7.84
C ALA A 19 32.48 -13.05 -8.74
N VAL A 20 31.72 -12.19 -9.41
CA VAL A 20 32.23 -11.03 -10.16
C VAL A 20 32.66 -9.92 -9.19
N THR A 21 33.68 -9.18 -9.63
CA THR A 21 34.49 -8.18 -8.94
C THR A 21 33.72 -7.08 -8.20
N ALA A 22 34.17 -6.80 -6.97
CA ALA A 22 33.85 -5.57 -6.25
C ALA A 22 34.51 -4.36 -6.94
N GLY A 23 33.70 -3.52 -7.56
CA GLY A 23 34.09 -2.18 -8.01
C GLY A 23 33.97 -1.20 -6.85
N ALA A 24 35.07 -0.52 -6.55
CA ALA A 24 35.20 0.43 -5.45
C ALA A 24 34.30 1.67 -5.60
N SER A 25 33.88 2.15 -4.45
CA SER A 25 33.09 3.35 -4.16
C SER A 25 33.71 4.63 -4.71
N GLY A 26 32.88 5.46 -5.35
CA GLY A 26 33.11 6.90 -5.55
C GLY A 26 31.88 7.67 -5.05
N PRO A 27 32.01 8.72 -4.22
CA PRO A 27 30.89 9.50 -3.74
C PRO A 27 30.71 10.70 -4.67
N ASP A 28 29.76 10.62 -5.61
CA ASP A 28 29.38 11.80 -6.39
C ASP A 28 27.88 12.05 -6.29
N ALA A 29 27.60 13.05 -5.48
CA ALA A 29 26.49 13.99 -5.52
C ALA A 29 25.52 13.80 -6.70
N GLY A 30 24.35 13.27 -6.37
CA GLY A 30 23.19 13.35 -7.24
C GLY A 30 21.96 13.29 -6.37
N ILE A 31 21.46 14.46 -5.98
CA ILE A 31 20.12 14.66 -5.43
C ILE A 31 19.15 14.35 -6.59
N MET A 32 19.04 13.08 -6.97
CA MET A 32 17.95 12.60 -7.80
C MET A 32 16.89 12.14 -6.82
N SER A 33 15.91 13.02 -6.65
CA SER A 33 14.60 12.77 -6.08
C SER A 33 14.28 11.28 -6.08
N ALA A 34 14.16 10.71 -4.88
CA ALA A 34 13.45 9.47 -4.67
C ALA A 34 11.99 9.71 -5.11
N LEU A 35 11.75 9.69 -6.41
CA LEU A 35 10.52 9.22 -6.99
C LEU A 35 10.50 7.73 -6.67
N GLU A 36 10.31 7.40 -5.39
CA GLU A 36 9.98 6.05 -4.96
C GLU A 36 8.86 5.62 -5.89
N ALA A 37 9.09 4.53 -6.60
CA ALA A 37 8.12 3.97 -7.52
C ALA A 37 6.83 3.75 -6.75
N ARG A 38 5.92 4.73 -6.81
CA ARG A 38 4.64 4.67 -6.12
C ARG A 38 3.99 3.39 -6.62
N PRO A 39 3.66 2.45 -5.74
CA PRO A 39 3.08 1.19 -6.17
C PRO A 39 1.92 1.50 -7.13
N ASN A 40 1.88 0.82 -8.27
CA ASN A 40 0.82 1.06 -9.27
C ASN A 40 -0.48 0.30 -8.92
N TYR A 41 -0.49 -0.38 -7.79
CA TYR A 41 -1.57 -1.21 -7.32
C TYR A 41 -1.58 -1.25 -5.80
N CYS A 42 -2.77 -1.36 -5.23
CA CYS A 42 -2.94 -1.84 -3.87
C CYS A 42 -2.18 -3.15 -3.66
N GLY A 43 -1.45 -3.26 -2.55
CA GLY A 43 -0.85 -4.54 -2.16
C GLY A 43 -1.91 -5.65 -2.06
N THR A 44 -1.46 -6.90 -2.02
CA THR A 44 -2.38 -8.04 -1.94
C THR A 44 -3.24 -7.93 -0.69
N ASN A 45 -4.53 -7.62 -0.88
CA ASN A 45 -5.48 -7.53 0.22
C ASN A 45 -5.42 -8.80 1.09
N GLY A 46 -5.28 -8.64 2.40
CA GLY A 46 -5.26 -9.77 3.34
C GLY A 46 -3.88 -10.36 3.60
N VAL A 47 -2.86 -9.79 2.96
CA VAL A 47 -1.46 -10.02 3.29
C VAL A 47 -0.99 -8.84 4.14
N ALA A 48 -0.23 -9.12 5.21
CA ALA A 48 0.35 -8.09 6.05
C ALA A 48 1.11 -7.04 5.21
N GLY A 49 0.80 -5.76 5.41
CA GLY A 49 1.35 -4.67 4.60
C GLY A 49 0.59 -4.39 3.29
N GLY A 50 -0.44 -5.18 2.98
CA GLY A 50 -1.27 -5.04 1.77
C GLY A 50 -2.42 -4.06 1.88
N GLN A 51 -2.53 -3.32 2.99
CA GLN A 51 -3.56 -2.31 3.18
C GLN A 51 -3.35 -1.11 2.25
N CYS A 52 -4.43 -0.53 1.75
CA CYS A 52 -4.36 0.58 0.81
C CYS A 52 -5.67 1.35 0.73
N ALA A 53 -5.62 2.52 0.11
CA ALA A 53 -6.79 3.19 -0.43
C ALA A 53 -6.54 3.72 -1.85
N GLU A 54 -7.59 3.82 -2.65
CA GLU A 54 -7.55 4.30 -4.03
C GLU A 54 -8.60 5.40 -4.21
N ALA A 55 -8.23 6.49 -4.87
CA ALA A 55 -9.14 7.57 -5.22
C ALA A 55 -9.57 7.50 -6.68
N PHE A 56 -10.85 7.76 -6.96
CA PHE A 56 -11.45 7.62 -8.29
C PHE A 56 -12.20 8.87 -8.74
N GLU A 57 -12.21 9.09 -10.05
CA GLU A 57 -12.87 10.24 -10.70
C GLU A 57 -14.40 10.16 -10.64
N GLN A 58 -14.97 8.94 -10.57
CA GLN A 58 -16.41 8.72 -10.56
C GLN A 58 -16.89 8.22 -9.20
N ILE A 59 -18.21 8.24 -9.01
CA ILE A 59 -18.87 7.61 -7.86
C ILE A 59 -18.74 6.09 -7.92
N ASP A 60 -19.06 5.42 -6.81
CA ASP A 60 -19.05 3.95 -6.69
C ASP A 60 -17.70 3.28 -7.05
N CYS A 61 -16.60 4.02 -6.91
CA CYS A 61 -15.24 3.53 -7.14
C CYS A 61 -15.02 3.03 -8.58
N ASN A 62 -15.70 3.69 -9.52
CA ASN A 62 -15.61 3.44 -10.95
C ASN A 62 -14.70 4.46 -11.65
N GLY A 63 -14.44 4.21 -12.93
CA GLY A 63 -13.65 5.10 -13.78
C GLY A 63 -12.15 5.02 -13.50
N HIS A 64 -11.43 6.07 -13.87
CA HIS A 64 -9.98 6.11 -13.73
C HIS A 64 -9.56 6.40 -12.29
N ARG A 65 -8.50 5.72 -11.85
CA ARG A 65 -7.90 5.92 -10.53
C ARG A 65 -6.99 7.14 -10.57
N VAL A 66 -7.27 8.11 -9.71
CA VAL A 66 -6.52 9.37 -9.57
C VAL A 66 -5.32 9.21 -8.64
N SER A 67 -5.46 8.42 -7.58
CA SER A 67 -4.40 8.27 -6.57
C SER A 67 -4.43 6.90 -5.91
N LEU A 68 -3.24 6.42 -5.52
CA LEU A 68 -3.06 5.30 -4.61
C LEU A 68 -2.43 5.84 -3.32
N ILE A 69 -3.00 5.42 -2.19
CA ILE A 69 -2.61 5.83 -0.86
C ILE A 69 -2.21 4.58 -0.08
N ILE A 70 -1.00 4.58 0.46
CA ILE A 70 -0.56 3.59 1.44
C ILE A 70 -0.77 4.23 2.82
N PRO A 71 -1.78 3.79 3.59
CA PRO A 71 -2.12 4.42 4.85
C PRO A 71 -1.10 4.10 5.94
N ASP A 72 -0.78 5.12 6.72
CA ASP A 72 0.13 5.09 7.85
C ASP A 72 -0.43 5.98 9.00
N CYS A 73 0.40 6.33 9.99
CA CYS A 73 0.02 7.25 11.07
C CYS A 73 0.50 8.69 10.89
N SER A 74 1.02 9.05 9.71
CA SER A 74 1.52 10.40 9.42
C SER A 74 0.40 11.45 9.28
N ARG A 75 -0.85 11.00 9.13
CA ARG A 75 -2.03 11.85 8.86
C ARG A 75 -1.87 12.74 7.63
N ALA A 76 -1.10 12.29 6.63
CA ALA A 76 -0.89 13.00 5.38
C ALA A 76 -2.22 13.35 4.68
N CYS A 77 -2.41 14.65 4.43
CA CYS A 77 -3.55 15.17 3.71
C CYS A 77 -3.24 15.20 2.21
N ASN A 78 -4.02 14.46 1.43
CA ASN A 78 -3.94 14.44 -0.03
C ASN A 78 -4.95 15.43 -0.58
N LYS A 79 -4.51 16.27 -1.52
CA LYS A 79 -5.36 17.29 -2.16
C LYS A 79 -5.74 16.83 -3.55
N VAL A 80 -6.94 17.22 -4.00
CA VAL A 80 -7.27 17.16 -5.42
C VAL A 80 -6.29 18.04 -6.18
N ALA A 81 -5.66 17.46 -7.19
CA ALA A 81 -4.80 18.17 -8.13
C ALA A 81 -5.63 18.50 -9.38
N GLU A 82 -5.28 17.93 -10.53
CA GLU A 82 -5.91 18.25 -11.80
C GLU A 82 -7.24 17.51 -12.04
N LYS A 83 -7.38 16.31 -11.48
CA LYS A 83 -8.53 15.44 -11.73
C LYS A 83 -9.47 15.39 -10.53
N PRO A 84 -10.79 15.52 -10.74
CA PRO A 84 -11.75 15.48 -9.64
C PRO A 84 -11.72 14.12 -8.96
N VAL A 85 -11.97 14.10 -7.65
CA VAL A 85 -12.13 12.87 -6.88
C VAL A 85 -13.56 12.82 -6.35
N ARG A 86 -14.25 11.70 -6.63
CA ARG A 86 -15.65 11.50 -6.24
C ARG A 86 -15.88 10.29 -5.36
N SER A 87 -14.96 9.33 -5.36
CA SER A 87 -15.02 8.21 -4.43
C SER A 87 -13.64 7.71 -4.01
N LEU A 88 -13.58 7.07 -2.85
CA LEU A 88 -12.42 6.33 -2.37
C LEU A 88 -12.78 4.87 -2.16
N LYS A 89 -11.90 3.96 -2.54
CA LYS A 89 -11.96 2.54 -2.21
C LYS A 89 -10.92 2.25 -1.14
N VAL A 90 -11.31 1.57 -0.06
CA VAL A 90 -10.47 1.31 1.10
C VAL A 90 -10.36 -0.18 1.33
N SER A 91 -9.15 -0.66 1.62
CA SER A 91 -8.85 -2.07 1.83
C SER A 91 -7.92 -2.25 3.03
N GLY A 92 -8.25 -3.24 3.87
CA GLY A 92 -7.37 -3.69 4.96
C GLY A 92 -6.39 -4.78 4.52
N ASP A 93 -5.41 -5.05 5.39
CA ASP A 93 -4.38 -6.08 5.20
C ASP A 93 -4.74 -7.45 5.80
N GLY A 94 -5.96 -7.62 6.31
CA GLY A 94 -6.41 -8.85 6.97
C GLY A 94 -6.06 -8.92 8.46
N ASN A 95 -5.30 -7.97 8.99
CA ASN A 95 -4.94 -7.94 10.40
C ASN A 95 -5.93 -7.06 11.19
N VAL A 96 -6.62 -7.68 12.16
CA VAL A 96 -7.62 -7.02 13.00
C VAL A 96 -7.07 -5.86 13.84
N GLY A 97 -5.76 -5.85 14.13
CA GLY A 97 -5.08 -4.74 14.82
C GLY A 97 -4.62 -3.62 13.88
N SER A 98 -4.88 -3.72 12.58
CA SER A 98 -4.35 -2.86 11.52
C SER A 98 -5.47 -2.32 10.63
N THR A 99 -6.46 -1.69 11.25
CA THR A 99 -7.60 -1.10 10.54
C THR A 99 -7.20 0.14 9.76
N VAL A 100 -7.69 0.25 8.52
CA VAL A 100 -7.60 1.47 7.72
C VAL A 100 -8.90 2.26 7.83
N THR A 101 -8.78 3.55 8.10
CA THR A 101 -9.90 4.49 8.03
C THR A 101 -9.54 5.65 7.10
N CYS A 102 -10.39 5.93 6.11
CA CYS A 102 -10.25 7.08 5.23
C CYS A 102 -11.34 8.11 5.46
N TYR A 103 -10.97 9.36 5.21
CA TYR A 103 -11.77 10.55 5.46
C TYR A 103 -11.72 11.41 4.20
N MET A 104 -12.87 11.93 3.79
CA MET A 104 -13.02 12.88 2.69
C MET A 104 -13.45 14.24 3.26
N TYR A 105 -12.97 15.30 2.64
CA TYR A 105 -13.15 16.68 3.10
C TYR A 105 -13.63 17.60 1.97
N SER A 106 -14.45 18.59 2.31
CA SER A 106 -14.91 19.65 1.40
C SER A 106 -13.91 20.79 1.23
N ASP A 107 -12.89 20.86 2.10
CA ASP A 107 -11.78 21.81 1.99
C ASP A 107 -10.49 21.12 1.51
N GLU A 108 -9.48 21.90 1.17
CA GLU A 108 -8.20 21.41 0.64
C GLU A 108 -7.20 21.01 1.74
N ASN A 109 -7.49 21.26 3.01
CA ASN A 109 -6.55 21.13 4.12
C ASN A 109 -6.99 20.07 5.14
N CYS A 110 -7.92 19.19 4.77
CA CYS A 110 -8.44 18.10 5.60
C CYS A 110 -9.05 18.53 6.96
N ASN A 111 -9.84 19.61 6.98
CA ASN A 111 -10.45 20.17 8.20
C ASN A 111 -11.98 19.97 8.28
N ALA A 112 -12.69 20.06 7.17
CA ALA A 112 -14.14 19.97 7.07
C ALA A 112 -14.55 18.59 6.53
N GLU A 113 -14.66 17.61 7.43
CA GLU A 113 -15.01 16.22 7.08
C GLU A 113 -16.42 16.15 6.51
N VAL A 114 -16.55 15.47 5.37
CA VAL A 114 -17.86 15.24 4.70
C VAL A 114 -18.24 13.77 4.65
N ARG A 115 -17.25 12.88 4.70
CA ARG A 115 -17.48 11.44 4.69
C ARG A 115 -16.31 10.70 5.32
N ARG A 116 -16.60 9.54 5.90
CA ARG A 116 -15.61 8.63 6.48
C ARG A 116 -15.97 7.19 6.13
N SER A 117 -14.95 6.35 5.93
CA SER A 117 -15.12 4.90 5.87
C SER A 117 -15.37 4.31 7.27
N ASN A 118 -15.80 3.05 7.31
CA ASN A 118 -15.63 2.26 8.52
C ASN A 118 -14.15 1.93 8.72
N ALA A 119 -13.81 1.39 9.90
CA ALA A 119 -12.50 0.81 10.15
C ALA A 119 -12.37 -0.52 9.40
N VAL A 120 -11.62 -0.54 8.29
CA VAL A 120 -11.47 -1.72 7.43
C VAL A 120 -10.18 -2.46 7.81
N SER A 121 -10.31 -3.61 8.47
CA SER A 121 -9.17 -4.51 8.72
C SER A 121 -9.09 -5.63 7.69
N GLN A 122 -10.23 -6.12 7.20
CA GLN A 122 -10.26 -7.30 6.34
C GLN A 122 -10.11 -6.98 4.86
N SER A 123 -9.46 -7.89 4.16
CA SER A 123 -9.19 -7.84 2.72
C SER A 123 -10.43 -7.82 1.84
N TRP A 124 -11.45 -8.60 2.25
CA TRP A 124 -12.71 -8.80 1.56
C TRP A 124 -13.76 -7.75 1.93
N GLN A 125 -13.55 -7.00 3.03
CA GLN A 125 -14.41 -5.89 3.45
C GLN A 125 -14.06 -4.58 2.73
N ARG A 126 -13.69 -4.66 1.44
CA ARG A 126 -13.39 -3.46 0.65
C ARG A 126 -14.59 -2.53 0.71
N GLN A 127 -14.35 -1.31 1.15
CA GLN A 127 -15.41 -0.31 1.23
C GLN A 127 -15.18 0.75 0.16
N CYS A 128 -16.22 0.99 -0.64
CA CYS A 128 -16.29 2.20 -1.43
C CYS A 128 -17.02 3.28 -0.63
N LEU A 129 -16.50 4.50 -0.66
CA LEU A 129 -17.13 5.68 -0.07
C LEU A 129 -17.20 6.79 -1.12
N ALA A 130 -18.37 7.40 -1.21
CA ALA A 130 -18.59 8.64 -1.94
C ALA A 130 -19.38 9.59 -1.00
N PRO A 131 -19.11 10.90 -1.02
CA PRO A 131 -19.95 11.88 -0.35
C PRO A 131 -21.20 12.15 -1.18
N GLU A 132 -22.32 12.38 -0.51
CA GLU A 132 -23.58 12.70 -1.18
C GLU A 132 -23.60 14.18 -1.60
N GLY A 133 -23.86 14.44 -2.88
CA GLY A 133 -24.20 15.78 -3.39
C GLY A 133 -23.08 16.83 -3.37
N GLN A 134 -21.83 16.46 -3.13
CA GLN A 134 -20.70 17.39 -3.06
C GLN A 134 -19.39 16.79 -3.61
N ASP A 135 -18.54 17.65 -4.17
CA ASP A 135 -17.20 17.27 -4.62
C ASP A 135 -16.21 17.21 -3.45
N VAL A 136 -15.25 16.30 -3.54
CA VAL A 136 -14.16 16.17 -2.56
C VAL A 136 -13.00 17.05 -2.98
N LYS A 137 -12.43 17.79 -2.02
CA LYS A 137 -11.24 18.62 -2.26
C LYS A 137 -9.98 18.06 -1.62
N SER A 138 -10.10 17.31 -0.54
CA SER A 138 -8.99 16.58 0.06
C SER A 138 -9.43 15.31 0.77
N TRP A 139 -8.48 14.42 1.02
CA TRP A 139 -8.69 13.18 1.75
C TRP A 139 -7.46 12.75 2.52
N LYS A 140 -7.66 11.94 3.56
CA LYS A 140 -6.57 11.26 4.28
C LYS A 140 -6.98 9.85 4.66
N CYS A 141 -5.99 8.96 4.78
CA CYS A 141 -6.20 7.57 5.18
C CYS A 141 -5.19 7.19 6.25
N LEU A 142 -5.67 6.58 7.33
CA LEU A 142 -4.90 6.25 8.51
C LEU A 142 -4.92 4.76 8.78
N LYS A 143 -3.81 4.19 9.27
CA LYS A 143 -3.72 2.79 9.70
C LYS A 143 -3.50 2.68 11.21
N GLY A 144 -4.49 2.19 11.96
CA GLY A 144 -4.30 1.78 13.37
C GLY A 144 -3.81 2.89 14.30
N CYS A 145 -4.27 4.12 14.06
CA CYS A 145 -4.11 5.29 14.90
C CYS A 145 -5.51 5.86 15.20
#